data_AF-A0A9D8N1U0-F1
#
_entry.id   AF-A0A9D8N1U0-F1
#
_cell.length_a   1.000
_cell.length_b   1.000
_cell.length_c   1.000
_cell.angle_alpha   90.00
_cell.angle_beta   90.00
_cell.angle_gamma   90.00
#
_symmetry.space_group_name_H-M   'P 1'
#
loop_
_entity.id
_entity.type
_entity.pdbx_description
1 polymer ?
#
loop_
_entity_poly.entity_id
_entity_poly.type
_entity_poly.pdbx_seq_one_letter_code
_entity_poly.pdbx_strand_id
1 'polypeptide(L)'
;MKVMLLMLLAALFPMGAVAQDEESMSQVIERGLQRATSQSMLMAGSLKDKQGALPRTYENESLQTCRYDNWVSGFFPGVLWMLYENSGDEQLRHYAELFTDRVEPAKKLTNTHDLGFMLYCSFGQGYRLTDNKHYLDVINEGTQSLLTRWNPKLGVIRSWDFGKQWQYPVIIDNMMNLEMLCFMTREFSDRRYVKIAETHAKTTIKNHFREDNSTFHVVSYDTITGQPHAKNTAQGYADGSAWARGQTWGLYGYTMMFRETRNPIYLEQARKIG
;
A
#
# COMPACT_ATOMS: atom_id res chain seq x y z
N MET A 1 30.91 46.49 -64.46
CA MET A 1 30.51 45.67 -63.29
C MET A 1 31.49 45.91 -62.14
N LYS A 2 31.10 46.68 -61.13
CA LYS A 2 31.66 46.60 -59.76
C LYS A 2 30.52 46.98 -58.80
N VAL A 3 30.30 46.10 -57.84
CA VAL A 3 29.07 45.90 -57.08
C VAL A 3 28.98 46.87 -55.90
N MET A 4 27.75 47.34 -55.64
CA MET A 4 27.29 48.10 -54.47
C MET A 4 27.62 47.37 -53.16
N LEU A 5 28.23 48.07 -52.19
CA LEU A 5 28.37 47.59 -50.81
C LEU A 5 27.29 48.26 -49.94
N LEU A 6 26.18 47.56 -49.70
CA LEU A 6 25.22 47.93 -48.65
C LEU A 6 25.79 47.49 -47.30
N MET A 7 25.96 48.43 -46.37
CA MET A 7 26.19 48.13 -44.95
C MET A 7 24.85 47.79 -44.29
N LEU A 8 24.65 46.52 -43.91
CA LEU A 8 23.59 46.10 -43.01
C LEU A 8 24.06 46.27 -41.57
N LEU A 9 23.44 47.18 -40.82
CA LEU A 9 23.54 47.21 -39.35
C LEU A 9 22.74 46.02 -38.79
N ALA A 10 23.43 45.01 -38.29
CA ALA A 10 22.82 43.96 -37.48
C ALA A 10 22.57 44.49 -36.07
N ALA A 11 21.31 44.72 -35.71
CA ALA A 11 20.92 44.98 -34.33
C ALA A 11 21.05 43.68 -33.52
N LEU A 12 22.12 43.57 -32.73
CA LEU A 12 22.31 42.53 -31.73
C LEU A 12 21.30 42.75 -30.58
N PHE A 13 20.20 42.01 -30.59
CA PHE A 13 19.39 41.84 -29.40
C PHE A 13 20.18 40.98 -28.40
N PRO A 14 20.38 41.42 -27.15
CA PRO A 14 20.96 40.55 -26.15
C PRO A 14 19.94 39.45 -25.86
N MET A 15 20.26 38.21 -26.24
CA MET A 15 19.65 37.02 -25.65
C MET A 15 20.04 37.03 -24.18
N GLY A 16 19.20 37.65 -23.34
CA GLY A 16 19.25 37.42 -21.91
C GLY A 16 19.03 35.93 -21.69
N ALA A 17 20.06 35.23 -21.23
CA ALA A 17 19.90 33.89 -20.71
C ALA A 17 18.92 33.98 -19.54
N VAL A 18 17.68 33.55 -19.76
CA VAL A 18 16.72 33.32 -18.68
C VAL A 18 17.35 32.20 -17.86
N ALA A 19 17.92 32.54 -16.71
CA ALA A 19 18.23 31.54 -15.69
C ALA A 19 16.90 30.86 -15.35
N GLN A 20 16.75 29.59 -15.73
CA GLN A 20 15.69 28.76 -15.19
C GLN A 20 16.04 28.59 -13.71
N ASP A 21 15.36 29.34 -12.83
CA ASP A 21 15.40 29.05 -11.41
C ASP A 21 14.91 27.60 -11.23
N GLU A 22 15.82 26.72 -10.80
CA GLU A 22 15.47 25.34 -10.46
C GLU A 22 14.44 25.35 -9.35
N GLU A 23 13.34 24.63 -9.55
CA GLU A 23 12.27 24.50 -8.58
C GLU A 23 12.81 23.83 -7.30
N SER A 24 12.60 24.47 -6.15
CA SER A 24 12.98 23.90 -4.86
C SER A 24 12.16 22.64 -4.54
N MET A 25 12.71 21.72 -3.73
CA MET A 25 11.98 20.53 -3.28
C MET A 25 10.66 20.88 -2.58
N SER A 26 10.61 21.99 -1.83
CA SER A 26 9.37 22.46 -1.20
C SER A 26 8.30 22.81 -2.24
N GLN A 27 8.68 23.46 -3.35
CA GLN A 27 7.75 23.79 -4.43
C GLN A 27 7.29 22.53 -5.17
N VAL A 28 8.18 21.55 -5.39
CA VAL A 28 7.82 20.24 -5.96
C VAL A 28 6.77 19.52 -5.11
N ILE A 29 6.98 19.48 -3.78
CA ILE A 29 6.07 18.86 -2.83
C ILE A 29 4.72 19.58 -2.83
N GLU A 30 4.72 20.90 -2.71
CA GLU A 30 3.50 21.71 -2.66
C GLU A 30 2.67 21.55 -3.94
N ARG A 31 3.31 21.63 -5.11
CA ARG A 31 2.63 21.39 -6.40
C ARG A 31 2.05 19.98 -6.46
N GLY A 32 2.78 18.98 -5.97
CA GLY A 32 2.32 17.60 -5.90
C GLY A 32 1.06 17.45 -5.03
N LEU A 33 1.07 18.04 -3.85
CA LEU A 33 -0.06 18.00 -2.90
C LEU A 33 -1.28 18.78 -3.43
N GLN A 34 -1.09 19.94 -4.03
CA GLN A 34 -2.17 20.70 -4.67
C GLN A 34 -2.81 19.93 -5.81
N ARG A 35 -2.00 19.29 -6.65
CA ARG A 35 -2.50 18.46 -7.75
C ARG A 35 -3.24 17.23 -7.22
N ALA A 36 -2.68 16.54 -6.22
CA ALA A 36 -3.31 15.38 -5.59
C ALA A 36 -4.65 15.75 -4.94
N THR A 37 -4.70 16.87 -4.22
CA THR A 37 -5.94 17.41 -3.63
C THR A 37 -7.00 17.66 -4.71
N SER A 38 -6.65 18.42 -5.74
CA SER A 38 -7.57 18.75 -6.82
C SER A 38 -8.13 17.51 -7.52
N GLN A 39 -7.27 16.53 -7.83
CA GLN A 39 -7.70 15.29 -8.49
C GLN A 39 -8.53 14.39 -7.58
N SER A 40 -8.17 14.25 -6.31
CA SER A 40 -8.92 13.46 -5.34
C SER A 40 -10.31 14.04 -5.07
N MET A 41 -10.44 15.36 -5.03
CA MET A 41 -11.73 16.05 -4.90
C MET A 41 -12.64 15.81 -6.10
N LEU A 42 -12.11 15.89 -7.32
CA LEU A 42 -12.85 15.58 -8.54
C LEU A 42 -13.28 14.10 -8.57
N MET A 43 -12.38 13.19 -8.22
CA MET A 43 -12.65 11.76 -8.14
C MET A 43 -13.77 11.47 -7.13
N ALA A 44 -13.65 12.01 -5.92
CA ALA A 44 -14.64 11.88 -4.86
C ALA A 44 -16.00 12.44 -5.29
N GLY A 45 -16.02 13.64 -5.86
CA GLY A 45 -17.22 14.27 -6.39
C GLY A 45 -17.91 13.44 -7.47
N SER A 46 -17.17 12.79 -8.36
CA SER A 46 -17.72 11.93 -9.43
C SER A 46 -18.33 10.60 -8.94
N LEU A 47 -17.97 10.18 -7.71
CA LEU A 47 -18.38 8.90 -7.12
C LEU A 47 -19.26 9.04 -5.86
N LYS A 48 -19.46 10.26 -5.34
CA LYS A 48 -20.18 10.50 -4.08
C LYS A 48 -21.60 9.93 -4.09
N ASP A 49 -22.29 9.98 -5.22
CA ASP A 49 -23.67 9.51 -5.38
C ASP A 49 -23.74 8.03 -5.83
N LYS A 50 -22.60 7.39 -6.10
CA LYS A 50 -22.52 5.97 -6.51
C LYS A 50 -22.29 5.10 -5.28
N GLN A 51 -23.38 4.61 -4.67
CA GLN A 51 -23.32 3.80 -3.45
C GLN A 51 -22.37 2.60 -3.58
N GLY A 52 -21.49 2.44 -2.60
CA GLY A 52 -20.54 1.33 -2.51
C GLY A 52 -19.42 1.33 -3.56
N ALA A 53 -19.35 2.31 -4.46
CA ALA A 53 -18.30 2.39 -5.48
C ALA A 53 -17.02 3.03 -4.92
N LEU A 54 -15.89 2.38 -5.12
CA LEU A 54 -14.56 2.86 -4.76
C LEU A 54 -13.67 2.88 -6.02
N PRO A 55 -12.88 3.92 -6.28
CA PRO A 55 -12.04 3.97 -7.47
C PRO A 55 -10.94 2.92 -7.39
N ARG A 56 -10.65 2.27 -8.52
CA ARG A 56 -9.64 1.19 -8.58
C ARG A 56 -8.55 1.47 -9.62
N THR A 57 -8.94 1.66 -10.87
CA THR A 57 -8.00 1.79 -11.99
C THR A 57 -8.66 2.55 -13.14
N TYR A 58 -7.86 3.01 -14.10
CA TYR A 58 -8.34 3.61 -15.34
C TYR A 58 -7.95 2.71 -16.50
N GLU A 59 -8.95 2.14 -17.17
CA GLU A 59 -8.75 1.17 -18.25
C GLU A 59 -9.74 1.49 -19.38
N ASN A 60 -9.29 1.35 -20.62
CA ASN A 60 -10.10 1.63 -21.81
C ASN A 60 -10.81 3.00 -21.73
N GLU A 61 -10.05 4.04 -21.39
CA GLU A 61 -10.54 5.41 -21.28
C GLU A 61 -11.68 5.62 -20.27
N SER A 62 -11.80 4.73 -19.27
CA SER A 62 -12.86 4.81 -18.27
C SER A 62 -12.38 4.43 -16.88
N LEU A 63 -12.96 5.10 -15.88
CA LEU A 63 -12.74 4.80 -14.48
C LEU A 63 -13.42 3.47 -14.12
N GLN A 64 -12.61 2.49 -13.76
CA GLN A 64 -13.07 1.24 -13.17
C GLN A 64 -13.21 1.42 -11.65
N THR A 65 -14.34 0.96 -11.13
CA THR A 65 -14.63 0.98 -9.69
C THR A 65 -14.64 -0.43 -9.13
N CYS A 66 -14.54 -0.53 -7.81
CA CYS A 66 -14.65 -1.76 -7.06
C CYS A 66 -15.58 -1.56 -5.85
N ARG A 67 -15.89 -2.66 -5.18
CA ARG A 67 -16.65 -2.68 -3.92
C ARG A 67 -15.73 -2.97 -2.75
N TYR A 68 -16.29 -2.94 -1.56
CA TYR A 68 -15.60 -3.16 -0.29
C TYR A 68 -14.75 -4.44 -0.26
N ASP A 69 -15.13 -5.48 -0.99
CA ASP A 69 -14.51 -6.82 -1.01
C ASP A 69 -13.29 -6.92 -1.94
N ASN A 70 -12.93 -5.84 -2.64
CA ASN A 70 -11.70 -5.77 -3.39
C ASN A 70 -10.54 -5.32 -2.49
N TRP A 71 -9.37 -5.94 -2.62
CA TRP A 71 -8.20 -5.64 -1.79
C TRP A 71 -7.73 -4.17 -1.86
N VAL A 72 -8.08 -3.45 -2.93
CA VAL A 72 -7.75 -2.02 -3.08
C VAL A 72 -8.73 -1.05 -2.42
N SER A 73 -9.81 -1.54 -1.83
CA SER A 73 -10.95 -0.73 -1.35
C SER A 73 -10.55 0.33 -0.32
N GLY A 74 -9.52 0.06 0.50
CA GLY A 74 -9.05 0.95 1.55
C GLY A 74 -8.13 2.08 1.09
N PHE A 75 -7.57 2.04 -0.12
CA PHE A 75 -6.52 2.99 -0.51
C PHE A 75 -7.06 4.40 -0.76
N PHE A 76 -8.15 4.55 -1.51
CA PHE A 76 -8.70 5.86 -1.82
C PHE A 76 -9.17 6.65 -0.59
N PRO A 77 -9.96 6.09 0.35
CA PRO A 77 -10.25 6.78 1.60
C PRO A 77 -8.97 7.12 2.39
N GLY A 78 -7.95 6.26 2.38
CA GLY A 78 -6.65 6.57 2.97
C GLY A 78 -5.96 7.79 2.35
N VAL A 79 -6.01 7.94 1.03
CA VAL A 79 -5.51 9.13 0.33
C VAL A 79 -6.26 10.39 0.77
N LEU A 80 -7.60 10.31 0.89
CA LEU A 80 -8.41 11.45 1.35
C LEU A 80 -8.05 11.85 2.79
N TRP A 81 -7.86 10.90 3.69
CA TRP A 81 -7.41 11.16 5.07
C TRP A 81 -6.03 11.83 5.11
N MET A 82 -5.06 11.35 4.32
CA MET A 82 -3.73 11.96 4.27
C MET A 82 -3.75 13.38 3.69
N LEU A 83 -4.60 13.64 2.69
CA LEU A 83 -4.76 14.98 2.14
C LEU A 83 -5.45 15.92 3.14
N TYR A 84 -6.43 15.42 3.91
CA TYR A 84 -7.04 16.18 5.00
C TYR A 84 -6.02 16.55 6.08
N GLU A 85 -5.18 15.59 6.51
CA GLU A 85 -4.11 15.86 7.47
C GLU A 85 -3.16 16.98 6.99
N ASN A 86 -2.89 17.03 5.68
CA ASN A 86 -2.03 18.05 5.11
C ASN A 86 -2.68 19.45 5.04
N SER A 87 -3.96 19.55 4.67
CA SER A 87 -4.60 20.84 4.35
C SER A 87 -5.58 21.35 5.40
N GLY A 88 -6.14 20.48 6.24
CA GLY A 88 -7.26 20.80 7.13
C GLY A 88 -8.59 21.07 6.42
N ASP A 89 -8.71 20.72 5.13
CA ASP A 89 -9.94 20.96 4.35
C ASP A 89 -11.06 20.00 4.77
N GLU A 90 -12.10 20.54 5.40
CA GLU A 90 -13.25 19.76 5.90
C GLU A 90 -14.03 19.05 4.78
N GLN A 91 -13.96 19.49 3.53
CA GLN A 91 -14.57 18.76 2.42
C GLN A 91 -13.80 17.46 2.10
N LEU A 92 -12.46 17.46 2.26
CA LEU A 92 -11.67 16.23 2.18
C LEU A 92 -12.04 15.28 3.31
N ARG A 93 -12.20 15.78 4.54
CA ARG A 93 -12.65 14.98 5.67
C ARG A 93 -14.01 14.35 5.39
N HIS A 94 -14.98 15.13 4.93
CA HIS A 94 -16.32 14.63 4.60
C HIS A 94 -16.26 13.49 3.57
N TYR A 95 -15.43 13.63 2.52
CA TYR A 95 -15.23 12.54 1.57
C TYR A 95 -14.48 11.37 2.19
N ALA A 96 -13.45 11.60 3.01
CA ALA A 96 -12.70 10.53 3.67
C ALA A 96 -13.63 9.66 4.53
N GLU A 97 -14.52 10.26 5.32
CA GLU A 97 -15.56 9.58 6.10
C GLU A 97 -16.50 8.79 5.18
N LEU A 98 -17.08 9.44 4.16
CA LEU A 98 -18.00 8.79 3.20
C LEU A 98 -17.39 7.56 2.50
N PHE A 99 -16.15 7.65 2.04
CA PHE A 99 -15.49 6.54 1.34
C PHE A 99 -14.94 5.49 2.33
N THR A 100 -14.61 5.86 3.57
CA THR A 100 -14.23 4.90 4.62
C THR A 100 -15.42 4.03 4.99
N ASP A 101 -16.61 4.62 5.19
CA ASP A 101 -17.83 3.89 5.54
C ASP A 101 -18.21 2.83 4.49
N ARG A 102 -17.92 3.09 3.21
CA ARG A 102 -18.14 2.11 2.12
C ARG A 102 -17.33 0.83 2.30
N VAL A 103 -16.21 0.88 3.02
CA VAL A 103 -15.30 -0.26 3.24
C VAL A 103 -15.71 -1.08 4.46
N GLU A 104 -16.56 -0.58 5.37
CA GLU A 104 -16.89 -1.24 6.64
C GLU A 104 -17.27 -2.72 6.51
N PRO A 105 -18.06 -3.16 5.51
CA PRO A 105 -18.44 -4.56 5.40
C PRO A 105 -17.25 -5.52 5.24
N ALA A 106 -16.07 -5.03 4.84
CA ALA A 106 -14.84 -5.81 4.75
C ALA A 106 -14.41 -6.43 6.08
N LYS A 107 -14.79 -5.85 7.23
CA LYS A 107 -14.43 -6.38 8.57
C LYS A 107 -14.86 -7.81 8.83
N LYS A 108 -15.81 -8.33 8.05
CA LYS A 108 -16.33 -9.70 8.15
C LYS A 108 -15.73 -10.69 7.16
N LEU A 109 -14.82 -10.27 6.28
CA LEU A 109 -14.22 -11.15 5.28
C LEU A 109 -13.17 -12.06 5.91
N THR A 110 -13.34 -13.37 5.80
CA THR A 110 -12.39 -14.36 6.34
C THR A 110 -11.58 -15.06 5.24
N ASN A 111 -11.79 -14.68 3.98
CA ASN A 111 -11.23 -15.34 2.79
C ASN A 111 -10.01 -14.61 2.18
N THR A 112 -9.56 -13.50 2.77
CA THR A 112 -8.41 -12.72 2.30
C THR A 112 -7.52 -12.26 3.44
N HIS A 113 -6.22 -12.12 3.15
CA HIS A 113 -5.26 -11.48 4.05
C HIS A 113 -5.23 -9.95 3.93
N ASP A 114 -5.83 -9.39 2.87
CA ASP A 114 -5.75 -7.97 2.50
C ASP A 114 -6.52 -7.03 3.44
N LEU A 115 -7.04 -7.53 4.56
CA LEU A 115 -7.79 -6.72 5.53
C LEU A 115 -6.98 -5.57 6.12
N GLY A 116 -5.64 -5.68 6.18
CA GLY A 116 -4.78 -4.57 6.54
C GLY A 116 -4.84 -3.45 5.49
N PHE A 117 -4.73 -3.77 4.19
CA PHE A 117 -4.92 -2.78 3.13
C PHE A 117 -6.32 -2.19 3.13
N MET A 118 -7.34 -3.01 3.35
CA MET A 118 -8.73 -2.58 3.27
C MET A 118 -9.11 -1.70 4.46
N LEU A 119 -8.85 -2.14 5.68
CA LEU A 119 -9.34 -1.49 6.91
C LEU A 119 -8.31 -0.56 7.54
N TYR A 120 -7.03 -0.95 7.57
CA TYR A 120 -6.02 -0.13 8.25
C TYR A 120 -5.61 1.09 7.41
N CYS A 121 -5.64 1.01 6.08
CA CYS A 121 -5.45 2.19 5.23
C CYS A 121 -6.66 3.16 5.26
N SER A 122 -7.86 2.68 5.59
CA SER A 122 -9.08 3.49 5.65
C SER A 122 -9.41 3.88 7.10
N PHE A 123 -10.08 3.00 7.84
CA PHE A 123 -10.44 3.16 9.25
C PHE A 123 -9.23 3.46 10.14
N GLY A 124 -8.07 2.85 9.88
CA GLY A 124 -6.85 3.13 10.66
C GLY A 124 -6.40 4.59 10.57
N GLN A 125 -6.48 5.19 9.37
CA GLN A 125 -6.19 6.61 9.18
C GLN A 125 -7.26 7.50 9.80
N GLY A 126 -8.54 7.15 9.62
CA GLY A 126 -9.65 7.86 10.26
C GLY A 126 -9.54 7.87 11.78
N TYR A 127 -9.23 6.71 12.40
CA TYR A 127 -9.07 6.61 13.85
C TYR A 127 -7.93 7.50 14.35
N ARG A 128 -6.77 7.43 13.68
CA ARG A 128 -5.59 8.23 14.02
C ARG A 128 -5.86 9.74 14.02
N LEU A 129 -6.70 10.23 13.11
CA LEU A 129 -6.97 11.66 12.94
C LEU A 129 -8.19 12.17 13.72
N THR A 130 -9.12 11.29 14.09
CA THR A 130 -10.42 11.71 14.68
C THR A 130 -10.71 11.12 16.06
N ASP A 131 -9.96 10.11 16.49
CA ASP A 131 -10.22 9.29 17.69
C ASP A 131 -11.63 8.64 17.72
N ASN A 132 -12.26 8.49 16.55
CA ASN A 132 -13.58 7.88 16.45
C ASN A 132 -13.54 6.39 16.83
N LYS A 133 -14.10 6.04 17.99
CA LYS A 133 -14.07 4.68 18.54
C LYS A 133 -14.78 3.64 17.67
N HIS A 134 -15.76 4.04 16.86
CA HIS A 134 -16.38 3.13 15.87
C HIS A 134 -15.33 2.56 14.90
N TYR A 135 -14.37 3.40 14.48
CA TYR A 135 -13.31 2.96 13.58
C TYR A 135 -12.38 1.93 14.24
N LEU A 136 -12.11 2.07 15.54
CA LEU A 136 -11.38 1.08 16.31
C LEU A 136 -12.15 -0.26 16.40
N ASP A 137 -13.46 -0.22 16.63
CA ASP A 137 -14.31 -1.41 16.66
C ASP A 137 -14.27 -2.17 15.33
N VAL A 138 -14.34 -1.43 14.21
CA VAL A 138 -14.21 -1.99 12.85
C VAL A 138 -12.85 -2.65 12.63
N ILE A 139 -11.76 -2.00 13.02
CA ILE A 139 -10.40 -2.56 12.91
C ILE A 139 -10.24 -3.81 13.79
N ASN A 140 -10.82 -3.80 14.99
CA ASN A 140 -10.76 -4.94 15.90
C ASN A 140 -11.52 -6.15 15.33
N GLU A 141 -12.76 -5.97 14.85
CA GLU A 141 -13.53 -7.04 14.20
C GLU A 141 -12.81 -7.57 12.96
N GLY A 142 -12.28 -6.69 12.11
CA GLY A 142 -11.46 -7.05 10.96
C GLY A 142 -10.20 -7.82 11.33
N THR A 143 -9.54 -7.45 12.43
CA THR A 143 -8.38 -8.18 12.95
C THR A 143 -8.77 -9.60 13.34
N GLN A 144 -9.91 -9.81 14.01
CA GLN A 144 -10.37 -11.17 14.33
C GLN A 144 -10.63 -11.99 13.06
N SER A 145 -11.26 -11.38 12.05
CA SER A 145 -11.47 -12.02 10.74
C SER A 145 -10.16 -12.40 10.06
N LEU A 146 -9.15 -11.51 10.06
CA LEU A 146 -7.81 -11.79 9.52
C LEU A 146 -7.15 -12.97 10.26
N LEU A 147 -7.26 -13.01 11.58
CA LEU A 147 -6.63 -14.04 12.40
C LEU A 147 -7.27 -15.44 12.24
N THR A 148 -8.47 -15.56 11.67
CA THR A 148 -8.99 -16.89 11.24
C THR A 148 -8.08 -17.55 10.20
N ARG A 149 -7.25 -16.77 9.51
CA ARG A 149 -6.33 -17.22 8.47
C ARG A 149 -4.94 -17.51 9.02
N TRP A 150 -4.68 -17.29 10.31
CA TRP A 150 -3.41 -17.63 10.95
C TRP A 150 -3.29 -19.14 11.16
N ASN A 151 -2.16 -19.72 10.76
CA ASN A 151 -1.83 -21.11 11.10
C ASN A 151 -0.62 -21.16 12.04
N PRO A 152 -0.81 -21.49 13.34
CA PRO A 152 0.28 -21.49 14.33
C PRO A 152 1.35 -22.54 14.07
N LYS A 153 1.03 -23.64 13.37
CA LYS A 153 2.00 -24.68 13.02
C LYS A 153 2.91 -24.22 11.88
N LEU A 154 2.35 -23.53 10.89
CA LEU A 154 3.09 -23.00 9.75
C LEU A 154 3.80 -21.67 10.06
N GLY A 155 3.30 -20.94 11.05
CA GLY A 155 3.85 -19.65 11.44
C GLY A 155 3.52 -18.52 10.44
N VAL A 156 2.46 -18.67 9.64
CA VAL A 156 2.08 -17.72 8.58
C VAL A 156 0.56 -17.51 8.52
N ILE A 157 0.17 -16.41 7.87
CA ILE A 157 -1.22 -16.06 7.57
C ILE A 157 -1.47 -16.45 6.11
N ARG A 158 -2.55 -17.19 5.84
CA ARG A 158 -2.89 -17.61 4.48
C ARG A 158 -3.31 -16.42 3.63
N SER A 159 -2.76 -16.27 2.43
CA SER A 159 -3.06 -15.10 1.59
C SER A 159 -4.44 -15.17 0.92
N TRP A 160 -4.79 -16.30 0.33
CA TRP A 160 -6.09 -16.52 -0.34
C TRP A 160 -6.49 -18.00 -0.34
N ASP A 161 -7.71 -18.28 -0.80
CA ASP A 161 -8.32 -19.62 -0.80
C ASP A 161 -8.44 -20.28 -2.18
N PHE A 162 -8.11 -19.57 -3.27
CA PHE A 162 -8.16 -20.06 -4.64
C PHE A 162 -6.82 -20.66 -5.14
N GLY A 163 -6.87 -21.35 -6.29
CA GLY A 163 -5.70 -21.93 -6.97
C GLY A 163 -5.35 -23.33 -6.48
N LYS A 164 -5.69 -24.35 -7.29
CA LYS A 164 -5.55 -25.77 -6.93
C LYS A 164 -4.10 -26.24 -6.78
N GLN A 165 -3.14 -25.48 -7.31
CA GLN A 165 -1.71 -25.78 -7.22
C GLN A 165 -1.11 -25.49 -5.84
N TRP A 166 -1.81 -24.73 -4.98
CA TRP A 166 -1.31 -24.32 -3.67
C TRP A 166 -2.13 -24.95 -2.55
N GLN A 167 -1.45 -25.55 -1.57
CA GLN A 167 -2.11 -26.03 -0.35
C GLN A 167 -2.35 -24.89 0.66
N TYR A 168 -1.33 -24.05 0.88
CA TYR A 168 -1.37 -22.93 1.82
C TYR A 168 -0.52 -21.77 1.27
N PRO A 169 -1.07 -20.97 0.33
CA PRO A 169 -0.31 -19.90 -0.32
C PRO A 169 -0.11 -18.70 0.61
N VAL A 170 1.11 -18.17 0.61
CA VAL A 170 1.52 -16.93 1.28
C VAL A 170 2.25 -16.05 0.27
N ILE A 171 1.84 -14.80 0.13
CA ILE A 171 2.49 -13.83 -0.76
C ILE A 171 3.28 -12.77 -0.01
N ILE A 172 4.26 -12.18 -0.69
CA ILE A 172 5.11 -11.14 -0.08
C ILE A 172 4.33 -9.90 0.36
N ASP A 173 3.24 -9.57 -0.34
CA ASP A 173 2.29 -8.48 -0.02
C ASP A 173 1.68 -8.65 1.38
N ASN A 174 1.62 -9.89 1.90
CA ASN A 174 1.09 -10.18 3.23
C ASN A 174 1.88 -9.48 4.34
N MET A 175 3.14 -9.10 4.08
CA MET A 175 3.96 -8.29 4.99
C MET A 175 3.34 -6.93 5.30
N MET A 176 2.65 -6.32 4.32
CA MET A 176 2.03 -5.00 4.49
C MET A 176 0.83 -5.06 5.47
N ASN A 177 0.15 -6.20 5.51
CA ASN A 177 -1.03 -6.39 6.35
C ASN A 177 -0.70 -6.62 7.83
N LEU A 178 0.59 -6.85 8.16
CA LEU A 178 1.03 -7.07 9.54
C LEU A 178 1.00 -5.78 10.39
N GLU A 179 1.02 -4.61 9.76
CA GLU A 179 0.99 -3.32 10.47
C GLU A 179 -0.28 -3.19 11.33
N MET A 180 -1.42 -3.69 10.83
CA MET A 180 -2.67 -3.73 11.59
C MET A 180 -2.52 -4.55 12.89
N LEU A 181 -1.79 -5.66 12.88
CA LEU A 181 -1.54 -6.45 14.09
C LEU A 181 -0.60 -5.74 15.07
N CYS A 182 0.41 -5.04 14.56
CA CYS A 182 1.28 -4.21 15.38
C CYS A 182 0.50 -3.06 16.03
N PHE A 183 -0.42 -2.44 15.29
CA PHE A 183 -1.35 -1.44 15.82
C PHE A 183 -2.20 -1.99 16.97
N MET A 184 -2.84 -3.14 16.76
CA MET A 184 -3.68 -3.80 17.79
C MET A 184 -2.89 -4.13 19.06
N THR A 185 -1.60 -4.46 18.94
CA THR A 185 -0.72 -4.65 20.10
C THR A 185 -0.57 -3.36 20.91
N ARG A 186 -0.35 -2.22 20.24
CA ARG A 186 -0.19 -0.93 20.92
C ARG A 186 -1.48 -0.48 21.57
N GLU A 187 -2.58 -0.59 20.84
CA GLU A 187 -3.88 -0.10 21.28
C GLU A 187 -4.42 -0.89 22.49
N PHE A 188 -4.31 -2.22 22.45
CA PHE A 188 -4.87 -3.09 23.49
C PHE A 188 -3.84 -3.63 24.49
N SER A 189 -2.56 -3.28 24.33
CA SER A 189 -1.44 -3.86 25.10
C SER A 189 -1.39 -5.40 25.03
N ASP A 190 -1.95 -5.99 23.98
CA ASP A 190 -2.01 -7.44 23.79
C ASP A 190 -0.89 -7.93 22.87
N ARG A 191 0.12 -8.54 23.47
CA ARG A 191 1.31 -9.03 22.77
C ARG A 191 1.07 -10.21 21.82
N ARG A 192 -0.13 -10.81 21.83
CA ARG A 192 -0.46 -11.91 20.91
C ARG A 192 -0.37 -11.45 19.45
N TYR A 193 -0.84 -10.24 19.15
CA TYR A 193 -0.85 -9.72 17.77
C TYR A 193 0.56 -9.50 17.21
N VAL A 194 1.45 -8.84 17.95
CA VAL A 194 2.84 -8.65 17.51
C VAL A 194 3.60 -9.97 17.42
N LYS A 195 3.34 -10.94 18.30
CA LYS A 195 3.98 -12.27 18.22
C LYS A 195 3.61 -13.00 16.92
N ILE A 196 2.35 -12.88 16.49
CA ILE A 196 1.88 -13.42 15.20
C ILE A 196 2.59 -12.69 14.04
N ALA A 197 2.63 -11.35 14.06
CA ALA A 197 3.31 -10.56 13.05
C ALA A 197 4.81 -10.90 12.94
N GLU A 198 5.52 -10.98 14.07
CA GLU A 198 6.94 -11.34 14.10
C GLU A 198 7.20 -12.75 13.58
N THR A 199 6.33 -13.71 13.91
CA THR A 199 6.46 -15.10 13.46
C THR A 199 6.21 -15.21 11.95
N HIS A 200 5.19 -14.52 11.44
CA HIS A 200 4.94 -14.40 10.00
C HIS A 200 6.16 -13.81 9.30
N ALA A 201 6.61 -12.62 9.74
CA ALA A 201 7.75 -11.93 9.14
C ALA A 201 9.02 -12.79 9.14
N LYS A 202 9.36 -13.46 10.24
CA LYS A 202 10.54 -14.36 10.31
C LYS A 202 10.41 -15.56 9.37
N THR A 203 9.21 -16.11 9.22
CA THR A 203 8.96 -17.23 8.32
C THR A 203 9.05 -16.79 6.86
N THR A 204 8.57 -15.58 6.55
CA THR A 204 8.70 -14.96 5.23
C THR A 204 10.16 -14.68 4.88
N ILE A 205 11.00 -14.18 5.82
CA ILE A 205 12.46 -14.02 5.59
C ILE A 205 13.06 -15.35 5.13
N LYS A 206 12.76 -16.43 5.85
CA LYS A 206 13.35 -17.75 5.60
C LYS A 206 13.00 -18.32 4.22
N ASN A 207 11.80 -18.05 3.71
CA ASN A 207 11.25 -18.81 2.60
C ASN A 207 11.00 -18.01 1.32
N HIS A 208 10.66 -16.72 1.44
CA HIS A 208 10.34 -15.85 0.28
C HIS A 208 11.57 -15.22 -0.37
N PHE A 209 12.70 -15.15 0.32
CA PHE A 209 13.92 -14.55 -0.21
C PHE A 209 14.83 -15.59 -0.87
N ARG A 210 15.41 -15.22 -2.00
CA ARG A 210 16.50 -15.94 -2.66
C ARG A 210 17.84 -15.54 -2.04
N GLU A 211 18.91 -16.21 -2.44
CA GLU A 211 20.27 -15.93 -1.94
C GLU A 211 20.72 -14.49 -2.25
N ASP A 212 20.27 -13.94 -3.37
CA ASP A 212 20.52 -12.56 -3.80
C ASP A 212 19.56 -11.52 -3.16
N ASN A 213 18.68 -11.95 -2.24
CA ASN A 213 17.63 -11.15 -1.61
C ASN A 213 16.51 -10.63 -2.53
N SER A 214 16.44 -11.11 -3.77
CA SER A 214 15.21 -10.98 -4.56
C SER A 214 14.10 -11.87 -3.98
N THR A 215 12.85 -11.43 -4.08
CA THR A 215 11.70 -12.17 -3.54
C THR A 215 10.99 -13.03 -4.58
N PHE A 216 10.57 -14.22 -4.16
CA PHE A 216 9.44 -14.91 -4.77
C PHE A 216 8.16 -14.15 -4.46
N HIS A 217 7.20 -14.14 -5.39
CA HIS A 217 5.88 -13.58 -5.11
C HIS A 217 5.12 -14.51 -4.17
N VAL A 218 4.96 -15.79 -4.53
CA VAL A 218 4.14 -16.77 -3.81
C VAL A 218 5.02 -17.90 -3.26
N VAL A 219 4.86 -18.23 -1.99
CA VAL A 219 5.35 -19.47 -1.39
C VAL A 219 4.18 -20.24 -0.82
N SER A 220 4.01 -21.50 -1.23
CA SER A 220 2.97 -22.38 -0.68
C SER A 220 3.58 -23.45 0.21
N TYR A 221 2.95 -23.66 1.37
CA TYR A 221 3.39 -24.59 2.40
C TYR A 221 2.55 -25.85 2.40
N ASP A 222 3.21 -27.00 2.56
CA ASP A 222 2.54 -28.28 2.75
C ASP A 222 1.89 -28.29 4.15
N THR A 223 0.60 -28.57 4.19
CA THR A 223 -0.20 -28.42 5.43
C THR A 223 0.08 -29.50 6.47
N ILE A 224 0.75 -30.59 6.07
CA ILE A 224 1.08 -31.72 6.94
C ILE A 224 2.49 -31.55 7.52
N THR A 225 3.48 -31.27 6.68
CA THR A 225 4.91 -31.16 7.07
C THR A 225 5.32 -29.76 7.49
N GLY A 226 4.61 -28.74 7.01
CA GLY A 226 4.93 -27.33 7.18
C GLY A 226 6.09 -26.81 6.35
N GLN A 227 6.62 -27.62 5.42
CA GLN A 227 7.69 -27.19 4.53
C GLN A 227 7.13 -26.48 3.29
N PRO A 228 7.84 -25.48 2.73
CA PRO A 228 7.52 -24.95 1.42
C PRO A 228 7.55 -26.07 0.37
N HIS A 229 6.47 -26.24 -0.38
CA HIS A 229 6.39 -27.22 -1.47
C HIS A 229 6.34 -26.57 -2.86
N ALA A 230 6.10 -25.26 -2.93
CA ALA A 230 6.09 -24.51 -4.17
C ALA A 230 6.53 -23.05 -3.94
N LYS A 231 7.32 -22.51 -4.87
CA LYS A 231 7.72 -21.10 -4.92
C LYS A 231 7.50 -20.61 -6.34
N ASN A 232 6.57 -19.67 -6.54
CA ASN A 232 6.08 -19.28 -7.86
C ASN A 232 5.84 -17.76 -7.94
N THR A 233 5.37 -17.34 -9.11
CA THR A 233 4.81 -16.03 -9.34
C THR A 233 3.30 -16.07 -9.61
N ALA A 234 2.60 -15.01 -9.24
CA ALA A 234 1.22 -14.76 -9.68
C ALA A 234 1.09 -13.52 -10.59
N GLN A 235 2.06 -12.60 -10.54
CA GLN A 235 2.02 -11.32 -11.28
C GLN A 235 3.37 -10.90 -11.89
N GLY A 236 4.45 -11.62 -11.58
CA GLY A 236 5.76 -11.40 -12.18
C GLY A 236 5.88 -12.10 -13.53
N TYR A 237 6.94 -11.79 -14.28
CA TYR A 237 7.18 -12.34 -15.61
C TYR A 237 7.39 -13.87 -15.60
N ALA A 238 8.11 -14.38 -14.59
CA ALA A 238 8.37 -15.80 -14.39
C ALA A 238 8.51 -16.12 -12.90
N ASP A 239 8.42 -17.39 -12.50
CA ASP A 239 8.55 -17.84 -11.10
C ASP A 239 9.88 -17.40 -10.46
N GLY A 240 10.96 -17.40 -11.25
CA GLY A 240 12.29 -16.93 -10.84
C GLY A 240 12.51 -15.42 -10.96
N SER A 241 11.56 -14.67 -11.52
CA SER A 241 11.73 -13.23 -11.72
C SER A 241 11.57 -12.43 -10.41
N ALA A 242 12.21 -11.27 -10.37
CA ALA A 242 12.05 -10.27 -9.30
C ALA A 242 10.97 -9.26 -9.70
N TRP A 243 9.72 -9.54 -9.33
CA TRP A 243 8.62 -8.62 -9.59
C TRP A 243 8.78 -7.35 -8.76
N ALA A 244 8.91 -6.19 -9.43
CA ALA A 244 9.29 -4.92 -8.79
C ALA A 244 8.41 -4.55 -7.59
N ARG A 245 7.08 -4.61 -7.74
CA ARG A 245 6.16 -4.30 -6.62
C ARG A 245 6.27 -5.30 -5.46
N GLY A 246 6.57 -6.56 -5.75
CA GLY A 246 6.86 -7.57 -4.72
C GLY A 246 8.15 -7.29 -3.97
N GLN A 247 9.18 -6.74 -4.63
CA GLN A 247 10.38 -6.25 -3.94
C GLN A 247 10.04 -5.07 -3.04
N THR A 248 9.24 -4.12 -3.53
CA THR A 248 8.77 -2.96 -2.76
C THR A 248 7.98 -3.38 -1.52
N TRP A 249 7.10 -4.37 -1.62
CA TRP A 249 6.38 -4.91 -0.46
C TRP A 249 7.29 -5.55 0.58
N GLY A 250 8.30 -6.29 0.15
CA GLY A 250 9.34 -6.77 1.05
C GLY A 250 10.05 -5.60 1.74
N LEU A 251 10.59 -4.65 0.97
CA LEU A 251 11.33 -3.50 1.50
C LEU A 251 10.50 -2.69 2.51
N TYR A 252 9.29 -2.30 2.13
CA TYR A 252 8.40 -1.53 3.00
C TYR A 252 8.00 -2.37 4.23
N GLY A 253 7.57 -3.60 4.02
CA GLY A 253 7.11 -4.49 5.09
C GLY A 253 8.16 -4.72 6.17
N TYR A 254 9.42 -4.97 5.80
CA TYR A 254 10.50 -5.13 6.78
C TYR A 254 10.94 -3.82 7.43
N THR A 255 10.88 -2.70 6.70
CA THR A 255 11.08 -1.37 7.29
C THR A 255 10.01 -1.07 8.35
N MET A 256 8.75 -1.35 8.05
CA MET A 256 7.62 -1.24 8.97
C MET A 256 7.83 -2.17 10.17
N MET A 257 8.14 -3.45 9.97
CA MET A 257 8.39 -4.37 11.08
C MET A 257 9.52 -3.90 12.01
N PHE A 258 10.59 -3.30 11.47
CA PHE A 258 11.62 -2.70 12.30
C PHE A 258 11.11 -1.49 13.10
N ARG A 259 10.33 -0.60 12.48
CA ARG A 259 9.69 0.54 13.16
C ARG A 259 8.84 0.08 14.34
N GLU A 260 8.05 -0.98 14.13
CA GLU A 260 7.08 -1.48 15.11
C GLU A 260 7.70 -2.30 16.24
N THR A 261 8.77 -3.05 15.97
CA THR A 261 9.32 -4.03 16.93
C THR A 261 10.72 -3.68 17.44
N ARG A 262 11.44 -2.80 16.73
CA ARG A 262 12.86 -2.50 16.92
C ARG A 262 13.79 -3.72 16.82
N ASN A 263 13.30 -4.84 16.26
CA ASN A 263 14.10 -6.03 16.09
C ASN A 263 15.08 -5.86 14.90
N PRO A 264 16.41 -5.89 15.13
CA PRO A 264 17.40 -5.53 14.12
C PRO A 264 17.39 -6.43 12.88
N ILE A 265 16.91 -7.68 13.00
CA ILE A 265 16.84 -8.61 11.85
C ILE A 265 15.99 -8.03 10.70
N TYR A 266 14.96 -7.23 11.02
CA TYR A 266 14.07 -6.65 10.02
C TYR A 266 14.74 -5.47 9.30
N LEU A 267 15.53 -4.66 10.02
CA LEU A 267 16.33 -3.60 9.40
C LEU A 267 17.41 -4.19 8.50
N GLU A 268 18.08 -5.24 8.96
CA GLU A 268 19.07 -5.97 8.17
C GLU A 268 18.47 -6.55 6.90
N GLN A 269 17.28 -7.17 6.99
CA GLN A 269 16.59 -7.65 5.80
C GLN A 269 16.25 -6.50 4.86
N ALA A 270 15.62 -5.43 5.35
CA ALA A 270 15.23 -4.29 4.52
C ALA A 270 16.41 -3.69 3.74
N ARG A 271 17.61 -3.60 4.35
CA ARG A 271 18.83 -3.10 3.69
C ARG A 271 19.35 -3.99 2.57
N LYS A 272 19.01 -5.28 2.57
CA LYS A 272 19.46 -6.24 1.56
C LYS A 272 18.53 -6.32 0.35
N ILE A 273 17.29 -5.84 0.48
CA ILE A 273 16.29 -5.89 -0.59
C ILE A 273 16.60 -4.80 -1.60
N GLY A 274 16.94 -5.20 -2.83
CA GLY A 274 17.27 -4.30 -3.95
C GLY A 274 17.36 -5.07 -5.24
#